data_AF-B7HWZ1-F1
#
_entry.id   AF-B7HWZ1-F1
#
_cell.length_a   1.000
_cell.length_b   1.000
_cell.length_c   1.000
_cell.angle_alpha   90.00
_cell.angle_beta   90.00
_cell.angle_gamma   90.00
#
_symmetry.space_group_name_H-M   'P 1'
#
loop_
_entity.id
_entity.type
_entity.pdbx_description
1 polymer ?
#
loop_
_entity_poly.entity_id
_entity_poly.type
_entity_poly.pdbx_seq_one_letter_code
_entity_poly.pdbx_strand_id
1 'polypeptide(L)' 'MCEGDDMYKGDIYIVDKDFTWTFVKTHEHRWCGPYFAKRCW' A
#
# COMPACT_ATOMS: atom_id res chain seq x y z
N MET A 1 5.41 25.58 4.20
CA MET A 1 4.13 24.87 4.06
C MET A 1 4.42 23.43 4.40
N CYS A 2 4.43 23.11 5.70
CA CYS A 2 4.66 21.76 6.18
C CYS A 2 3.42 20.93 5.80
N GLU A 3 3.55 20.06 4.81
CA GLU A 3 2.68 18.89 4.73
C GLU A 3 2.95 18.10 6.02
N GLY A 4 1.90 17.83 6.79
CA GLY A 4 2.00 17.12 8.07
C GLY A 4 2.61 15.74 7.88
N ASP A 5 3.94 15.67 8.07
CA ASP A 5 4.83 14.55 7.80
C ASP A 5 4.55 13.30 8.65
N ASP A 6 3.67 13.40 9.65
CA ASP A 6 3.40 12.32 10.60
C ASP A 6 2.21 11.42 10.23
N MET A 7 1.35 11.84 9.28
CA MET A 7 0.12 11.09 8.96
C MET A 7 0.29 10.07 7.82
N TYR A 8 1.43 10.07 7.12
CA TYR A 8 1.67 9.26 5.91
C TYR A 8 3.00 8.48 5.92
N LYS A 9 3.61 8.24 7.08
CA LYS A 9 4.83 7.40 7.20
C LYS A 9 4.58 5.91 7.16
N GLY A 10 3.33 5.48 7.24
CA GLY A 10 2.95 4.07 7.25
C GLY A 10 2.64 3.56 5.85
N ASP A 11 2.93 2.29 5.63
CA ASP A 11 2.45 1.57 4.46
C ASP A 11 0.98 1.15 4.67
N ILE A 12 0.18 1.20 3.62
CA ILE A 12 -1.23 0.80 3.61
C ILE A 12 -1.35 -0.55 2.93
N TYR A 13 -1.92 -1.51 3.66
CA TYR A 13 -2.24 -2.85 3.16
C TYR A 13 -3.74 -3.03 3.14
N ILE A 14 -4.29 -3.34 1.96
CA ILE A 14 -5.69 -3.72 1.78
C ILE A 14 -5.69 -5.17 1.31
N VAL A 15 -6.31 -6.03 2.10
CA VAL A 15 -6.41 -7.47 1.81
C VAL A 15 -7.86 -7.89 1.70
N ASP A 16 -8.11 -8.82 0.80
CA ASP A 16 -9.34 -9.60 0.81
C ASP A 16 -9.40 -10.53 2.03
N LYS A 17 -10.61 -10.84 2.49
CA LYS A 17 -10.84 -11.69 3.68
C LYS A 17 -10.25 -13.09 3.51
N ASP A 18 -10.32 -13.62 2.30
CA ASP A 18 -9.81 -14.94 1.93
C ASP A 18 -8.38 -14.88 1.35
N PHE A 19 -7.72 -13.71 1.46
CA PHE A 19 -6.38 -13.44 0.95
C PHE A 19 -6.22 -13.82 -0.54
N THR A 20 -7.27 -13.62 -1.32
CA THR A 20 -7.24 -13.89 -2.77
C THR A 20 -6.54 -12.77 -3.55
N TRP A 21 -6.51 -11.57 -2.98
CA TRP A 21 -5.74 -10.44 -3.51
C TRP A 21 -5.30 -9.50 -2.39
N THR A 22 -4.23 -8.76 -2.66
CA THR A 22 -3.65 -7.76 -1.78
C THR A 22 -3.25 -6.53 -2.60
N PHE A 23 -3.65 -5.37 -2.12
CA PHE A 23 -3.18 -4.08 -2.60
C PHE A 23 -2.25 -3.46 -1.54
N VAL A 24 -1.08 -3.00 -1.99
CA VAL A 24 -0.07 -2.37 -1.13
C VAL A 24 0.24 -0.99 -1.65
N LYS A 25 0.15 0.01 -0.79
CA LYS A 25 0.65 1.36 -1.06
C LYS A 25 1.71 1.70 -0.02
N THR A 26 2.94 1.80 -0.46
CA THR A 26 4.06 2.15 0.42
C THR A 26 4.11 3.66 0.67
N HIS A 27 4.77 4.05 1.75
CA HIS A 27 5.07 5.46 2.04
C HIS A 27 6.06 6.09 1.05
N GLU A 28 6.73 5.27 0.22
CA GLU A 28 7.64 5.68 -0.84
C GLU A 28 6.89 6.16 -2.10
N HIS A 29 5.98 7.13 -1.92
CA HIS A 29 5.01 7.62 -2.92
C HIS A 29 5.56 8.02 -4.29
N ARG A 30 6.87 8.18 -4.43
CA ARG A 30 7.50 8.68 -5.66
C ARG A 30 8.24 7.62 -6.46
N TRP A 31 8.70 6.53 -5.82
CA TRP A 31 9.70 5.63 -6.42
C TRP A 31 9.20 4.18 -6.51
N CYS A 32 8.27 3.77 -5.62
CA CYS A 32 7.82 2.39 -5.51
C CYS A 32 6.30 2.31 -5.25
N GLY A 33 5.62 1.39 -5.94
CA GLY A 33 4.19 1.11 -5.75
C GLY A 33 3.22 2.09 -6.44
N PRO A 34 1.90 1.90 -6.27
CA PRO A 34 1.26 0.83 -5.51
C PRO A 34 1.33 -0.52 -6.23
N TYR A 35 1.34 -1.59 -5.44
CA TYR A 35 1.43 -2.98 -5.92
C TYR A 35 0.08 -3.67 -5.79
N PHE A 36 -0.26 -4.49 -6.78
CA PHE A 36 -1.42 -5.36 -6.75
C PHE A 36 -0.98 -6.80 -6.97
N ALA A 37 -1.19 -7.63 -5.96
CA ALA A 37 -0.94 -9.05 -6.02
C ALA A 37 -2.27 -9.79 -5.98
N LYS A 38 -2.47 -10.69 -6.94
CA LYS A 38 -3.57 -11.66 -6.90
C LYS A 38 -2.99 -13.05 -6.77
N ARG A 39 -3.70 -13.91 -6.05
CA ARG A 39 -3.37 -15.33 -5.94
C ARG A 39 -3.66 -16.00 -7.28
N CYS A 40 -2.64 -16.52 -7.94
CA CYS A 40 -2.78 -17.25 -9.20
C CYS A 40 -2.77 -18.75 -8.90
N TRP A 41 -3.95 -19.35 -8.98
CA TRP A 41 -4.14 -20.77 -9.24
C TRP A 41 -5.18 -20.93 -10.33
#